data_AF-A0A3B5AP22-F1
#
_entry.id   AF-A0A3B5AP22-F1
#
_cell.length_a   1.000
_cell.length_b   1.000
_cell.length_c   1.000
_cell.angle_alpha   90.00
_cell.angle_beta   90.00
_cell.angle_gamma   90.00
#
_symmetry.space_group_name_H-M   'P 1'
#
loop_
_entity.id
_entity.type
_entity.pdbx_description
1 polymer ?
#
loop_
_entity_poly.entity_id
_entity_poly.type
_entity_poly.pdbx_seq_one_letter_code
_entity_poly.pdbx_strand_id
1 'polypeptide(L)'
;MKQCPQQTFSDSSGWRCQLCHSSCQSCHGPRSTDCDICLVWFLSVHMHLCITGLFLDQDSSCVAQCPSGSYANSATQLCEDCSPNCESCVDTSDTCIKLCIDGTRLFPLHTAEGSCEACDSSCLTCDEVKSHFLYLMLNGVCKASCPMGYYEDMEEGRCGQCHPTCGSCSGPLADDCETCSTFNLNIFLYFPDSTCVSECPDGTYSTRQEADGKELGFCLPCDHVCSTCTGASPRDCLTCSPGYLRLLQLCVTHCPTGYKAPSQSPKCVVCVDTQSLLMSC
;
A
#
# COMPACT_ATOMS: atom_id res chain seq x y z
N MET A 1 -44.98 9.15 -38.71
CA MET A 1 -44.57 8.56 -37.42
C MET A 1 -45.67 8.87 -36.42
N LYS A 2 -46.24 7.85 -35.77
CA LYS A 2 -47.31 8.06 -34.77
C LYS A 2 -46.62 8.48 -33.46
N GLN A 3 -46.52 9.78 -33.20
CA GLN A 3 -46.05 10.30 -31.92
C GLN A 3 -47.24 10.46 -30.97
N CYS A 4 -47.06 9.99 -29.75
CA CYS A 4 -48.05 10.14 -28.70
C CYS A 4 -48.04 11.58 -28.14
N PRO A 5 -49.20 12.13 -27.72
CA PRO A 5 -49.29 13.44 -27.09
C PRO A 5 -48.39 13.58 -25.85
N GLN A 6 -48.10 14.82 -25.41
CA GLN A 6 -47.36 15.05 -24.16
C GLN A 6 -48.02 14.34 -22.97
N GLN A 7 -47.21 13.90 -22.01
CA GLN A 7 -47.62 13.04 -20.89
C GLN A 7 -48.16 11.66 -21.29
N THR A 8 -47.89 11.20 -22.51
CA THR A 8 -48.24 9.83 -22.94
C THR A 8 -47.10 9.16 -23.72
N PHE A 9 -46.95 7.86 -23.55
CA PHE A 9 -45.96 7.04 -24.26
C PHE A 9 -46.65 5.94 -25.09
N SER A 10 -45.98 5.42 -26.11
CA SER A 10 -46.51 4.36 -26.97
C SER A 10 -46.22 2.98 -26.41
N ASP A 11 -47.27 2.16 -26.23
CA ASP A 11 -47.08 0.75 -25.85
C ASP A 11 -46.50 -0.08 -27.03
N SER A 12 -45.84 -1.18 -26.68
CA SER A 12 -45.27 -2.23 -27.54
C SER A 12 -46.22 -2.76 -28.63
N SER A 13 -47.53 -2.60 -28.46
CA SER A 13 -48.57 -2.97 -29.44
C SER A 13 -48.96 -1.85 -30.42
N GLY A 14 -48.33 -0.67 -30.34
CA GLY A 14 -48.26 0.35 -31.41
C GLY A 14 -49.55 1.09 -31.79
N TRP A 15 -50.66 0.85 -31.11
CA TRP A 15 -51.97 1.43 -31.48
C TRP A 15 -52.67 2.22 -30.38
N ARG A 16 -52.07 2.37 -29.20
CA ARG A 16 -52.66 3.14 -28.08
C ARG A 16 -51.57 3.87 -27.29
N CYS A 17 -51.79 5.16 -27.02
CA CYS A 17 -50.95 5.96 -26.14
C CYS A 17 -51.42 5.78 -24.69
N GLN A 18 -50.50 5.44 -23.80
CA GLN A 18 -50.77 5.29 -22.38
C GLN A 18 -50.18 6.49 -21.62
N LEU A 19 -50.82 6.87 -20.52
CA LEU A 19 -50.39 8.00 -19.71
C LEU A 19 -49.07 7.70 -18.99
N CYS A 20 -48.21 8.71 -18.95
CA CYS A 20 -47.04 8.74 -18.08
C CYS A 20 -47.47 8.76 -16.61
N HIS A 21 -46.56 8.35 -15.73
CA HIS A 21 -46.72 8.60 -14.30
C HIS A 21 -46.92 10.09 -14.03
N SER A 22 -47.73 10.44 -13.04
CA SER A 22 -48.16 11.82 -12.76
C SER A 22 -47.01 12.78 -12.38
N SER A 23 -45.85 12.23 -12.04
CA SER A 23 -44.62 12.98 -11.77
C SER A 23 -43.82 13.34 -13.03
N CYS A 24 -44.13 12.75 -14.19
CA CYS A 24 -43.39 12.93 -15.43
C CYS A 24 -44.09 13.94 -16.37
N GLN A 25 -43.31 14.82 -16.98
CA GLN A 25 -43.73 15.64 -18.12
C GLN A 25 -43.56 14.87 -19.44
N SER A 26 -42.49 14.08 -19.55
CA SER A 26 -42.24 13.11 -20.62
C SER A 26 -41.78 11.78 -20.03
N CYS A 27 -42.14 10.66 -20.66
CA CYS A 27 -41.74 9.33 -20.21
C CYS A 27 -41.58 8.35 -21.38
N HIS A 28 -40.73 7.35 -21.18
CA HIS A 28 -40.60 6.19 -22.06
C HIS A 28 -41.30 4.93 -21.49
N GLY A 29 -41.96 5.06 -20.34
CA GLY A 29 -42.64 3.97 -19.65
C GLY A 29 -43.63 4.49 -18.60
N PRO A 30 -44.46 3.60 -18.04
CA PRO A 30 -45.57 3.98 -17.18
C PRO A 30 -45.15 4.28 -15.73
N ARG A 31 -43.91 4.00 -15.31
CA ARG A 31 -43.46 4.14 -13.91
C ARG A 31 -42.81 5.51 -13.67
N SER A 32 -42.74 5.93 -12.40
CA SER A 32 -42.10 7.19 -11.99
C SER A 32 -40.60 7.26 -12.28
N THR A 33 -39.96 6.11 -12.47
CA THR A 33 -38.54 5.96 -12.84
C THR A 33 -38.30 6.03 -14.34
N ASP A 34 -39.37 6.00 -15.13
CA ASP A 34 -39.30 5.99 -16.60
C ASP A 34 -39.54 7.40 -17.16
N CYS A 35 -39.32 8.45 -16.35
CA CYS A 35 -39.45 9.84 -16.77
C CYS A 35 -38.20 10.29 -17.55
N ASP A 36 -38.41 10.88 -18.72
CA ASP A 36 -37.35 11.62 -19.43
C ASP A 36 -37.22 13.04 -18.87
N ILE A 37 -38.35 13.66 -18.51
CA ILE A 37 -38.47 15.04 -17.99
C ILE A 37 -39.60 15.05 -16.96
N CYS A 38 -39.44 15.76 -15.85
CA CYS A 38 -40.40 15.76 -14.74
C CYS A 38 -41.22 17.06 -14.63
N LEU A 39 -42.46 16.97 -14.15
CA LEU A 39 -43.38 18.13 -14.05
C LEU A 39 -43.07 18.98 -12.82
N VAL A 40 -42.86 20.28 -13.03
CA VAL A 40 -42.77 21.28 -11.97
C VAL A 40 -43.97 22.22 -12.08
N TRP A 41 -44.86 22.19 -11.08
CA TRP A 41 -46.02 23.10 -11.06
C TRP A 41 -45.65 24.39 -10.33
N PHE A 42 -45.74 25.50 -11.07
CA PHE A 42 -45.51 26.86 -10.57
C PHE A 42 -46.46 27.22 -9.41
N LEU A 43 -45.90 27.55 -8.23
CA LEU A 43 -46.20 28.74 -7.40
C LEU A 43 -45.39 28.70 -6.08
N SER A 44 -44.39 29.59 -5.99
CA SER A 44 -43.75 30.16 -4.77
C SER A 44 -42.73 29.35 -3.93
N VAL A 45 -41.44 29.67 -4.17
CA VAL A 45 -40.35 29.99 -3.21
C VAL A 45 -39.84 28.92 -2.21
N HIS A 46 -39.68 27.66 -2.59
CA HIS A 46 -38.61 26.83 -2.00
C HIS A 46 -37.97 25.99 -3.11
N MET A 47 -36.89 26.53 -3.67
CA MET A 47 -35.92 25.79 -4.47
C MET A 47 -35.43 24.62 -3.63
N HIS A 48 -35.50 23.38 -4.15
CA HIS A 48 -34.79 22.17 -3.71
C HIS A 48 -35.61 20.90 -3.43
N LEU A 49 -36.92 20.86 -3.69
CA LEU A 49 -37.69 19.64 -3.42
C LEU A 49 -37.67 18.64 -4.61
N CYS A 50 -37.01 17.50 -4.41
CA CYS A 50 -36.96 16.40 -5.37
C CYS A 50 -38.29 15.61 -5.40
N ILE A 51 -38.55 14.90 -6.50
CA ILE A 51 -39.74 14.03 -6.63
C ILE A 51 -39.67 12.92 -5.59
N THR A 52 -40.83 12.46 -5.12
CA THR A 52 -40.97 11.31 -4.22
C THR A 52 -40.09 10.14 -4.67
N GLY A 53 -39.08 9.80 -3.88
CA GLY A 53 -38.11 8.74 -4.15
C GLY A 53 -36.71 9.19 -4.60
N LEU A 54 -36.47 10.50 -4.74
CA LEU A 54 -35.15 11.09 -5.02
C LEU A 54 -34.74 12.04 -3.89
N PHE A 55 -33.42 12.19 -3.69
CA PHE A 55 -32.81 12.95 -2.60
C PHE A 55 -31.91 14.04 -3.18
N LEU A 56 -31.91 15.21 -2.55
CA LEU A 56 -31.06 16.30 -3.00
C LEU A 56 -29.65 16.16 -2.43
N ASP A 57 -28.68 16.13 -3.34
CA ASP A 57 -27.26 16.11 -3.02
C ASP A 57 -26.67 17.51 -2.71
N GLN A 58 -25.48 17.56 -2.10
CA GLN A 58 -24.72 18.78 -1.81
C GLN A 58 -24.43 19.63 -3.07
N ASP A 59 -24.35 18.99 -4.24
CA ASP A 59 -24.20 19.65 -5.54
C ASP A 59 -25.54 20.10 -6.17
N SER A 60 -26.61 20.23 -5.38
CA SER A 60 -27.97 20.60 -5.81
C SER A 60 -28.59 19.66 -6.85
N SER A 61 -28.16 18.39 -6.89
CA SER A 61 -28.64 17.39 -7.85
C SER A 61 -29.58 16.37 -7.19
N CYS A 62 -30.70 16.03 -7.84
CA CYS A 62 -31.62 15.00 -7.33
C CYS A 62 -31.15 13.61 -7.74
N VAL A 63 -30.70 12.80 -6.78
CA VAL A 63 -30.16 11.46 -6.99
C VAL A 63 -31.01 10.39 -6.33
N ALA A 64 -31.05 9.20 -6.92
CA ALA A 64 -31.72 8.03 -6.32
C ALA A 64 -30.86 7.35 -5.24
N GLN A 65 -29.55 7.56 -5.28
CA GLN A 65 -28.57 7.07 -4.33
C GLN A 65 -27.62 8.21 -3.98
N CYS A 66 -27.48 8.49 -2.69
CA CYS A 66 -26.57 9.52 -2.19
C CYS A 66 -25.09 9.10 -2.39
N PRO A 67 -24.17 10.06 -2.55
CA PRO A 67 -22.74 9.78 -2.69
C PRO A 67 -22.15 9.18 -1.40
N SER A 68 -20.94 8.64 -1.51
CA SER A 68 -20.23 8.05 -0.36
C SER A 68 -20.08 9.04 0.79
N GLY A 69 -20.39 8.61 2.00
CA GLY A 69 -20.35 9.46 3.20
C GLY A 69 -21.65 10.19 3.52
N SER A 70 -22.71 10.05 2.70
CA SER A 70 -24.04 10.57 2.99
C SER A 70 -25.13 9.52 2.80
N TYR A 71 -26.28 9.72 3.46
CA TYR A 71 -27.43 8.84 3.39
C TYR A 71 -28.69 9.59 2.96
N ALA A 72 -29.60 8.84 2.37
CA ALA A 72 -30.88 9.32 1.91
C ALA A 72 -31.85 9.50 3.08
N ASN A 73 -32.06 10.74 3.55
CA ASN A 73 -32.99 11.03 4.62
C ASN A 73 -34.41 11.22 4.06
N SER A 74 -35.31 10.27 4.35
CA SER A 74 -36.69 10.29 3.85
C SER A 74 -37.58 11.37 4.50
N ALA A 75 -37.20 11.87 5.68
CA ALA A 75 -37.92 12.92 6.38
C ALA A 75 -37.60 14.31 5.80
N THR A 76 -36.35 14.53 5.38
CA THR A 76 -35.87 15.82 4.86
C THR A 76 -35.73 15.85 3.34
N GLN A 77 -35.80 14.68 2.67
CA GLN A 77 -35.58 14.51 1.23
C GLN A 77 -34.19 14.99 0.75
N LEU A 78 -33.21 14.96 1.65
CA LEU A 78 -31.84 15.38 1.43
C LEU A 78 -30.88 14.20 1.58
N CYS A 79 -29.74 14.28 0.90
CA CYS A 79 -28.57 13.49 1.23
C CYS A 79 -27.85 14.18 2.39
N GLU A 80 -27.96 13.59 3.59
CA GLU A 80 -27.32 14.11 4.80
C GLU A 80 -26.05 13.35 5.10
N ASP A 81 -25.05 14.03 5.63
CA ASP A 81 -23.78 13.41 5.98
C ASP A 81 -23.96 12.38 7.09
N CYS A 82 -23.22 11.29 6.97
CA CYS A 82 -23.09 10.34 8.05
C CYS A 82 -22.36 10.98 9.25
N SER A 83 -22.59 10.43 10.44
CA SER A 83 -21.81 10.79 11.62
C SER A 83 -20.31 10.64 11.34
N PRO A 84 -19.43 11.47 11.93
CA PRO A 84 -18.02 11.62 11.53
C PRO A 84 -17.17 10.34 11.65
N ASN A 85 -17.71 9.27 12.23
CA ASN A 85 -17.05 7.99 12.44
C ASN A 85 -17.61 6.85 11.56
N CYS A 86 -18.50 7.17 10.62
CA CYS A 86 -19.17 6.21 9.75
C CYS A 86 -18.77 6.41 8.27
N GLU A 87 -18.24 5.35 7.65
CA GLU A 87 -17.83 5.38 6.23
C GLU A 87 -19.06 5.42 5.29
N SER A 88 -20.14 4.73 5.66
CA SER A 88 -21.44 4.84 4.98
C SER A 88 -22.58 4.43 5.89
N CYS A 89 -23.67 5.17 5.87
CA CYS A 89 -24.85 4.98 6.70
C CYS A 89 -26.12 4.84 5.86
N VAL A 90 -27.19 4.32 6.48
CA VAL A 90 -28.51 4.13 5.87
C VAL A 90 -29.58 4.67 6.81
N ASP A 91 -30.65 5.26 6.29
CA ASP A 91 -31.83 5.77 7.01
C ASP A 91 -31.62 6.92 8.02
N THR A 92 -30.55 6.88 8.83
CA THR A 92 -30.14 7.93 9.79
C THR A 92 -28.61 8.07 9.77
N SER A 93 -28.10 9.19 10.29
CA SER A 93 -26.65 9.47 10.37
C SER A 93 -25.87 8.43 11.18
N ASP A 94 -26.54 7.68 12.04
CA ASP A 94 -25.93 6.74 13.00
C ASP A 94 -26.13 5.26 12.63
N THR A 95 -27.03 4.93 11.69
CA THR A 95 -27.22 3.54 11.21
C THR A 95 -26.18 3.19 10.15
N CYS A 96 -24.97 2.84 10.60
CA CYS A 96 -23.82 2.57 9.73
C CYS A 96 -23.88 1.19 9.05
N ILE A 97 -23.63 1.11 7.74
CA ILE A 97 -23.65 -0.13 6.93
C ILE A 97 -22.27 -0.58 6.43
N LYS A 98 -21.24 0.28 6.51
CA LYS A 98 -19.84 -0.06 6.21
C LYS A 98 -18.97 0.31 7.41
N LEU A 99 -18.12 -0.65 7.79
CA LEU A 99 -17.45 -0.77 9.08
C LEU A 99 -16.67 0.49 9.44
N CYS A 100 -16.76 0.89 10.71
CA CYS A 100 -16.28 2.16 11.28
C CYS A 100 -14.89 2.59 10.75
N ILE A 101 -14.63 3.90 10.74
CA ILE A 101 -13.32 4.46 10.36
C ILE A 101 -12.19 3.76 11.14
N ASP A 102 -11.04 3.57 10.47
CA ASP A 102 -9.76 3.12 11.06
C ASP A 102 -9.62 3.54 12.54
N GLY A 103 -9.61 2.57 13.46
CA GLY A 103 -9.41 2.81 14.89
C GLY A 103 -10.66 2.84 15.76
N THR A 104 -11.84 2.47 15.24
CA THR A 104 -13.09 2.32 16.03
C THR A 104 -13.73 0.94 15.80
N ARG A 105 -14.45 0.40 16.81
CA ARG A 105 -15.15 -0.91 16.71
C ARG A 105 -16.63 -0.80 17.09
N LEU A 106 -17.48 -1.58 16.43
CA LEU A 106 -18.90 -1.76 16.75
C LEU A 106 -19.05 -2.56 18.06
N PHE A 107 -19.69 -1.97 19.07
CA PHE A 107 -20.07 -2.68 20.29
C PHE A 107 -21.50 -3.21 20.16
N PRO A 108 -21.75 -4.53 20.28
CA PRO A 108 -23.11 -5.10 20.30
C PRO A 108 -23.72 -5.19 21.71
N LEU A 109 -23.20 -4.47 22.71
CA LEU A 109 -23.69 -4.55 24.09
C LEU A 109 -24.42 -3.28 24.53
N HIS A 110 -25.71 -3.19 24.21
CA HIS A 110 -26.81 -3.11 25.20
C HIS A 110 -28.17 -2.65 24.65
N THR A 111 -28.30 -2.37 23.36
CA THR A 111 -29.57 -2.22 22.64
C THR A 111 -29.34 -2.62 21.18
N ALA A 112 -30.39 -2.91 20.42
CA ALA A 112 -30.32 -3.40 19.04
C ALA A 112 -29.79 -2.37 18.00
N GLU A 113 -29.02 -1.39 18.47
CA GLU A 113 -28.51 -0.22 17.76
C GLU A 113 -27.00 -0.18 18.04
N GLY A 114 -26.18 -0.68 17.12
CA GLY A 114 -24.73 -0.73 17.29
C GLY A 114 -24.12 0.67 17.31
N SER A 115 -23.36 1.00 18.35
CA SER A 115 -22.58 2.22 18.46
C SER A 115 -21.09 1.92 18.22
N CYS A 116 -20.39 2.73 17.42
CA CYS A 116 -18.94 2.66 17.29
C CYS A 116 -18.32 3.40 18.49
N GLU A 117 -17.59 2.68 19.35
CA GLU A 117 -16.83 3.29 20.45
C GLU A 117 -15.33 3.15 20.15
N ALA A 118 -14.54 4.13 20.59
CA ALA A 118 -13.10 4.05 20.50
C ALA A 118 -12.62 2.85 21.35
N CYS A 119 -11.68 2.05 20.84
CA CYS A 119 -11.01 1.08 21.71
C CYS A 119 -10.36 1.84 22.88
N ASP A 120 -10.23 1.17 24.03
CA ASP A 120 -9.62 1.78 25.22
C ASP A 120 -8.30 2.47 24.86
N SER A 121 -7.95 3.52 25.60
CA SER A 121 -6.72 4.29 25.40
C SER A 121 -5.44 3.47 25.39
N SER A 122 -5.46 2.20 25.78
CA SER A 122 -4.35 1.26 25.68
C SER A 122 -4.26 0.47 24.36
N CYS A 123 -5.27 0.52 23.48
CA CYS A 123 -5.44 -0.34 22.30
C CYS A 123 -5.34 -1.87 22.56
N LEU A 124 -5.28 -2.31 23.84
CA LEU A 124 -5.12 -3.71 24.26
C LEU A 124 -6.45 -4.47 24.36
N THR A 125 -7.56 -3.78 24.60
CA THR A 125 -8.86 -4.39 24.87
C THR A 125 -9.94 -3.80 23.95
N CYS A 126 -10.25 -4.47 22.86
CA CYS A 126 -11.57 -4.36 22.22
C CYS A 126 -12.19 -5.76 22.37
N ASP A 127 -13.03 -5.94 23.39
CA ASP A 127 -13.09 -7.21 24.13
C ASP A 127 -13.68 -8.42 23.37
N GLU A 128 -13.21 -9.58 23.82
CA GLU A 128 -13.11 -10.94 23.31
C GLU A 128 -14.24 -11.54 22.46
N VAL A 129 -13.90 -11.88 21.19
CA VAL A 129 -13.92 -13.28 20.70
C VAL A 129 -12.82 -13.46 19.65
N LYS A 130 -11.70 -14.07 20.03
CA LYS A 130 -10.72 -14.74 19.14
C LYS A 130 -10.63 -14.25 17.68
N SER A 131 -10.10 -13.05 17.45
CA SER A 131 -9.76 -12.61 16.09
C SER A 131 -8.54 -11.69 16.11
N HIS A 132 -7.37 -12.32 16.20
CA HIS A 132 -6.08 -12.11 15.50
C HIS A 132 -5.59 -10.71 15.07
N PHE A 133 -6.25 -9.60 15.39
CA PHE A 133 -5.82 -8.26 15.02
C PHE A 133 -5.80 -7.38 16.28
N LEU A 134 -4.66 -7.39 16.96
CA LEU A 134 -4.29 -6.39 17.96
C LEU A 134 -4.10 -5.06 17.21
N TYR A 135 -4.72 -3.98 17.69
CA TYR A 135 -4.47 -2.65 17.13
C TYR A 135 -3.37 -1.97 17.95
N LEU A 136 -2.50 -1.22 17.27
CA LEU A 136 -1.36 -0.52 17.86
C LEU A 136 -1.59 0.99 17.85
N MET A 137 -1.28 1.68 18.94
CA MET A 137 -1.40 3.13 19.01
C MET A 137 -0.34 3.84 18.16
N LEU A 138 -0.77 4.80 17.33
CA LEU A 138 0.09 5.76 16.66
C LEU A 138 -0.55 7.16 16.71
N ASN A 139 0.12 8.12 17.34
CA ASN A 139 -0.36 9.52 17.45
C ASN A 139 -1.79 9.65 17.98
N GLY A 140 -2.16 8.83 18.96
CA GLY A 140 -3.50 8.83 19.57
C GLY A 140 -4.59 8.12 18.77
N VAL A 141 -4.23 7.41 17.68
CA VAL A 141 -5.14 6.61 16.86
C VAL A 141 -4.72 5.15 16.91
N CYS A 142 -5.65 4.22 17.12
CA CYS A 142 -5.37 2.78 17.03
C CYS A 142 -5.31 2.35 15.54
N LYS A 143 -4.22 1.69 15.13
CA LYS A 143 -3.95 1.23 13.77
C LYS A 143 -3.82 -0.29 13.73
N ALA A 144 -4.34 -0.93 12.68
CA ALA A 144 -4.26 -2.38 12.53
C ALA A 144 -2.84 -2.88 12.20
N SER A 145 -2.00 -2.01 11.66
CA SER A 145 -0.59 -2.27 11.36
C SER A 145 0.20 -0.96 11.39
N CYS A 146 1.46 -1.01 11.78
CA CYS A 146 2.31 0.17 11.79
C CYS A 146 2.75 0.56 10.36
N PRO A 147 2.76 1.85 10.02
CA PRO A 147 3.27 2.31 8.73
C PRO A 147 4.80 2.16 8.65
N MET A 148 5.35 2.24 7.44
CA MET A 148 6.80 2.22 7.20
C MET A 148 7.53 3.24 8.09
N GLY A 149 8.70 2.85 8.59
CA GLY A 149 9.47 3.64 9.57
C GLY A 149 9.04 3.45 11.03
N TYR A 150 8.07 2.57 11.30
CA TYR A 150 7.65 2.18 12.63
C TYR A 150 7.63 0.65 12.77
N TYR A 151 7.95 0.15 13.96
CA TYR A 151 7.83 -1.26 14.35
C TYR A 151 6.66 -1.47 15.31
N GLU A 152 6.24 -2.71 15.43
CA GLU A 152 5.15 -3.12 16.31
C GLU A 152 5.68 -3.37 17.72
N ASP A 153 5.49 -2.42 18.63
CA ASP A 153 5.80 -2.61 20.04
C ASP A 153 4.61 -3.27 20.73
N MET A 154 4.65 -4.60 20.77
CA MET A 154 3.60 -5.43 21.36
C MET A 154 3.59 -5.37 22.90
N GLU A 155 4.69 -4.95 23.53
CA GLU A 155 4.78 -4.79 24.98
C GLU A 155 4.03 -3.54 25.43
N GLU A 156 4.19 -2.44 24.68
CA GLU A 156 3.55 -1.15 24.96
C GLU A 156 2.26 -0.94 24.17
N GLY A 157 1.90 -1.85 23.27
CA GLY A 157 0.69 -1.76 22.43
C GLY A 157 0.71 -0.57 21.46
N ARG A 158 1.90 -0.18 20.98
CA ARG A 158 2.07 1.02 20.15
C ARG A 158 2.99 0.81 18.95
N CYS A 159 2.90 1.72 17.99
CA CYS A 159 3.87 1.83 16.91
C CYS A 159 5.10 2.58 17.40
N GLY A 160 6.20 1.86 17.65
CA GLY A 160 7.49 2.43 17.99
C GLY A 160 8.21 2.95 16.74
N GLN A 161 8.96 4.04 16.86
CA GLN A 161 9.70 4.58 15.71
C GLN A 161 10.99 3.79 15.48
N CYS A 162 11.30 3.47 14.22
CA CYS A 162 12.57 2.87 13.83
C CYS A 162 13.74 3.83 14.01
N HIS A 163 14.96 3.29 14.09
CA HIS A 163 16.16 4.09 13.92
C HIS A 163 16.15 4.81 12.55
N PRO A 164 16.62 6.07 12.44
CA PRO A 164 16.49 6.87 11.21
C PRO A 164 17.16 6.28 9.95
N THR A 165 18.11 5.36 10.12
CA THR A 165 18.76 4.66 9.00
C THR A 165 17.92 3.51 8.46
N CYS A 166 16.94 3.02 9.21
CA CYS A 166 16.04 1.94 8.79
C CYS A 166 14.84 2.49 8.01
N GLY A 167 14.37 1.72 7.02
CA GLY A 167 13.08 1.91 6.35
C GLY A 167 11.96 1.08 6.98
N SER A 168 12.32 -0.13 7.45
CA SER A 168 11.52 -1.01 8.31
C SER A 168 12.45 -1.65 9.33
N CYS A 169 11.92 -1.99 10.50
CA CYS A 169 12.70 -2.51 11.61
C CYS A 169 11.83 -3.41 12.49
N SER A 170 12.48 -4.28 13.26
CA SER A 170 11.85 -5.10 14.31
C SER A 170 11.94 -4.47 15.71
N GLY A 171 12.65 -3.35 15.82
CA GLY A 171 12.94 -2.67 17.08
C GLY A 171 13.53 -1.27 16.88
N PRO A 172 13.79 -0.54 17.97
CA PRO A 172 14.18 0.87 17.91
C PRO A 172 15.67 1.09 17.59
N LEU A 173 16.52 0.06 17.65
CA LEU A 173 17.96 0.20 17.54
C LEU A 173 18.43 0.21 16.07
N ALA A 174 19.69 0.61 15.87
CA ALA A 174 20.28 0.73 14.53
C ALA A 174 20.61 -0.62 13.87
N ASP A 175 20.67 -1.68 14.68
CA ASP A 175 20.88 -3.09 14.34
C ASP A 175 19.56 -3.90 14.31
N ASP A 176 18.42 -3.24 14.47
CA ASP A 176 17.10 -3.85 14.30
C ASP A 176 16.52 -3.62 12.89
N CYS A 177 17.35 -3.17 11.92
CA CYS A 177 16.84 -2.84 10.59
C CYS A 177 16.52 -4.10 9.77
N GLU A 178 15.34 -4.13 9.16
CA GLU A 178 14.96 -5.14 8.16
C GLU A 178 15.14 -4.62 6.74
N THR A 179 14.98 -3.31 6.55
CA THR A 179 15.33 -2.62 5.31
C THR A 179 15.95 -1.28 5.65
N CYS A 180 16.79 -0.75 4.77
CA CYS A 180 17.35 0.58 4.96
C CYS A 180 16.45 1.68 4.40
N SER A 181 16.58 2.86 4.97
CA SER A 181 15.85 4.05 4.56
C SER A 181 16.15 4.37 3.10
N THR A 182 15.10 4.49 2.29
CA THR A 182 15.23 4.80 0.85
C THR A 182 15.37 6.29 0.57
N PHE A 183 15.33 7.14 1.61
CA PHE A 183 15.67 8.56 1.47
C PHE A 183 17.16 8.77 1.19
N ASN A 184 18.01 7.84 1.61
CA ASN A 184 19.42 7.83 1.27
C ASN A 184 19.70 6.61 0.39
N LEU A 185 19.94 6.80 -0.90
CA LEU A 185 20.23 5.66 -1.77
C LEU A 185 21.60 5.04 -1.45
N ASN A 186 22.55 5.76 -0.86
CA ASN A 186 23.92 5.25 -0.63
C ASN A 186 24.06 4.48 0.69
N ILE A 187 23.06 3.70 1.07
CA ILE A 187 23.08 2.84 2.25
C ILE A 187 22.60 1.43 1.89
N PHE A 188 23.20 0.43 2.53
CA PHE A 188 23.00 -0.97 2.23
C PHE A 188 22.78 -1.74 3.52
N LEU A 189 21.84 -2.68 3.49
CA LEU A 189 21.58 -3.56 4.61
C LEU A 189 22.66 -4.62 4.70
N TYR A 190 23.35 -4.68 5.84
CA TYR A 190 24.31 -5.71 6.17
C TYR A 190 23.68 -6.71 7.14
N PHE A 191 23.23 -7.84 6.60
CA PHE A 191 22.48 -8.87 7.33
C PHE A 191 23.16 -9.44 8.60
N PRO A 192 24.49 -9.66 8.65
CA PRO A 192 25.10 -10.26 9.84
C PRO A 192 24.89 -9.47 11.13
N ASP A 193 24.83 -8.14 11.03
CA ASP A 193 24.57 -7.25 12.17
C ASP A 193 23.21 -6.53 12.04
N SER A 194 22.42 -6.85 11.02
CA SER A 194 21.15 -6.15 10.68
C SER A 194 21.24 -4.62 10.69
N THR A 195 22.41 -4.09 10.33
CA THR A 195 22.69 -2.65 10.30
C THR A 195 22.68 -2.09 8.90
N CYS A 196 22.38 -0.79 8.80
CA CYS A 196 22.44 -0.06 7.54
C CYS A 196 23.75 0.73 7.44
N VAL A 197 24.60 0.37 6.47
CA VAL A 197 25.96 0.91 6.31
C VAL A 197 26.13 1.61 4.96
N SER A 198 26.96 2.65 4.90
CA SER A 198 27.25 3.37 3.65
C SER A 198 28.28 2.68 2.75
N GLU A 199 29.09 1.80 3.33
CA GLU A 199 30.10 1.01 2.64
C GLU A 199 30.04 -0.42 3.17
N CYS A 200 29.96 -1.39 2.25
CA CYS A 200 29.88 -2.79 2.63
C CYS A 200 31.24 -3.30 3.12
N PRO A 201 31.30 -4.05 4.23
CA PRO A 201 32.55 -4.56 4.78
C PRO A 201 33.23 -5.54 3.82
N ASP A 202 34.54 -5.72 3.99
CA ASP A 202 35.33 -6.70 3.22
C ASP A 202 34.69 -8.09 3.28
N GLY A 203 34.81 -8.84 2.17
CA GLY A 203 34.11 -10.11 1.97
C GLY A 203 32.66 -9.95 1.50
N THR A 204 32.15 -8.72 1.36
CA THR A 204 30.84 -8.44 0.76
C THR A 204 30.93 -7.38 -0.35
N TYR A 205 29.90 -7.29 -1.18
CA TYR A 205 29.74 -6.27 -2.21
C TYR A 205 28.36 -5.62 -2.13
N SER A 206 28.28 -4.35 -2.51
CA SER A 206 27.03 -3.61 -2.56
C SER A 206 26.23 -3.96 -3.80
N THR A 207 24.93 -4.18 -3.61
CA THR A 207 23.99 -4.44 -4.72
C THR A 207 22.64 -3.82 -4.42
N ARG A 208 21.81 -3.70 -5.46
CA ARG A 208 20.43 -3.23 -5.37
C ARG A 208 19.49 -4.22 -6.01
N GLN A 209 18.36 -4.45 -5.36
CA GLN A 209 17.32 -5.33 -5.84
C GLN A 209 15.97 -4.62 -5.74
N GLU A 210 15.16 -4.74 -6.78
CA GLU A 210 13.80 -4.20 -6.80
C GLU A 210 12.83 -5.20 -6.15
N ALA A 211 12.02 -4.71 -5.21
CA ALA A 211 10.89 -5.43 -4.63
C ALA A 211 9.73 -4.45 -4.47
N ASP A 212 8.52 -4.85 -4.91
CA ASP A 212 7.30 -4.04 -4.82
C ASP A 212 7.43 -2.61 -5.37
N GLY A 213 8.20 -2.45 -6.46
CA GLY A 213 8.46 -1.14 -7.09
C GLY A 213 9.44 -0.25 -6.32
N LYS A 214 10.14 -0.79 -5.32
CA LYS A 214 11.13 -0.09 -4.50
C LYS A 214 12.51 -0.72 -4.67
N GLU A 215 13.52 0.11 -4.88
CA GLU A 215 14.91 -0.34 -4.99
C GLU A 215 15.57 -0.37 -3.60
N LEU A 216 15.98 -1.57 -3.16
CA LEU A 216 16.57 -1.82 -1.84
C LEU A 216 18.05 -2.17 -1.97
N GLY A 217 18.88 -1.58 -1.11
CA GLY A 217 20.33 -1.82 -1.08
C GLY A 217 20.73 -2.92 -0.09
N PHE A 218 21.61 -3.82 -0.51
CA PHE A 218 22.11 -4.93 0.30
C PHE A 218 23.63 -5.09 0.18
N CYS A 219 24.27 -5.54 1.25
CA CYS A 219 25.62 -6.09 1.23
C CYS A 219 25.54 -7.61 1.12
N LEU A 220 25.92 -8.16 -0.04
CA LEU A 220 25.91 -9.59 -0.30
C LEU A 220 27.31 -10.19 -0.26
N PRO A 221 27.47 -11.45 0.17
CA PRO A 221 28.79 -12.08 0.27
C PRO A 221 29.45 -12.23 -1.11
N CYS A 222 30.76 -12.03 -1.13
CA CYS A 222 31.61 -12.42 -2.24
C CYS A 222 31.67 -13.94 -2.41
N ASP A 223 32.16 -14.40 -3.56
CA ASP A 223 32.63 -15.79 -3.64
C ASP A 223 33.78 -16.02 -2.64
N HIS A 224 33.80 -17.18 -1.99
CA HIS A 224 34.78 -17.53 -0.96
C HIS A 224 36.25 -17.45 -1.41
N VAL A 225 36.54 -17.48 -2.72
CA VAL A 225 37.91 -17.29 -3.24
C VAL A 225 38.36 -15.83 -3.21
N CYS A 226 37.45 -14.87 -3.00
CA CYS A 226 37.72 -13.44 -2.93
C CYS A 226 37.79 -12.93 -1.48
N SER A 227 38.76 -12.05 -1.19
CA SER A 227 38.73 -11.21 0.02
C SER A 227 37.87 -9.96 -0.21
N THR A 228 37.90 -9.39 -1.42
CA THR A 228 37.05 -8.26 -1.83
C THR A 228 36.58 -8.49 -3.27
N CYS A 229 35.38 -8.02 -3.60
CA CYS A 229 34.75 -8.26 -4.90
C CYS A 229 33.81 -7.12 -5.32
N THR A 230 33.44 -7.09 -6.60
CA THR A 230 32.38 -6.21 -7.14
C THR A 230 31.08 -6.95 -7.41
N GLY A 231 31.02 -8.26 -7.11
CA GLY A 231 29.91 -9.14 -7.46
C GLY A 231 30.10 -10.54 -6.88
N ALA A 232 29.07 -11.37 -6.99
CA ALA A 232 29.07 -12.74 -6.45
C ALA A 232 29.94 -13.73 -7.22
N SER A 233 30.44 -13.38 -8.41
CA SER A 233 31.22 -14.30 -9.24
C SER A 233 32.67 -14.39 -8.77
N PRO A 234 33.34 -15.56 -8.88
CA PRO A 234 34.80 -15.67 -8.76
C PRO A 234 35.59 -14.76 -9.73
N ARG A 235 34.94 -14.28 -10.80
CA ARG A 235 35.52 -13.34 -11.77
C ARG A 235 35.40 -11.88 -11.34
N ASP A 236 34.53 -11.59 -10.39
CA ASP A 236 34.32 -10.26 -9.85
C ASP A 236 35.24 -9.98 -8.65
N CYS A 237 36.15 -10.90 -8.31
CA CYS A 237 37.15 -10.67 -7.28
C CYS A 237 37.98 -9.42 -7.62
N LEU A 238 38.26 -8.57 -6.65
CA LEU A 238 39.27 -7.53 -6.69
C LEU A 238 40.57 -8.00 -6.03
N THR A 239 40.45 -8.68 -4.88
CA THR A 239 41.56 -9.30 -4.15
C THR A 239 41.23 -10.74 -3.78
N CYS A 240 42.25 -11.58 -3.67
CA CYS A 240 42.08 -13.01 -3.40
C CYS A 240 42.16 -13.30 -1.89
N SER A 241 41.42 -14.32 -1.47
CA SER A 241 41.49 -14.88 -0.12
C SER A 241 42.89 -15.41 0.20
N PRO A 242 43.32 -15.46 1.47
CA PRO A 242 44.59 -16.06 1.85
C PRO A 242 44.75 -17.47 1.29
N GLY A 243 45.90 -17.77 0.69
CA GLY A 243 46.18 -19.07 0.03
C GLY A 243 45.82 -19.12 -1.47
N TYR A 244 45.17 -18.07 -2.00
CA TYR A 244 44.90 -17.94 -3.44
C TYR A 244 45.84 -16.92 -4.10
N LEU A 245 46.17 -17.18 -5.36
CA LEU A 245 47.01 -16.36 -6.22
C LEU A 245 46.15 -15.66 -7.26
N ARG A 246 46.40 -14.37 -7.48
CA ARG A 246 45.70 -13.59 -8.51
C ARG A 246 46.21 -13.95 -9.90
N LEU A 247 45.31 -14.37 -10.78
CA LEU A 247 45.56 -14.56 -12.21
C LEU A 247 44.54 -13.76 -13.01
N LEU A 248 44.94 -12.59 -13.51
CA LEU A 248 44.04 -11.60 -14.11
C LEU A 248 42.88 -11.25 -13.15
N GLN A 249 41.64 -11.62 -13.48
CA GLN A 249 40.44 -11.41 -12.67
C GLN A 249 40.02 -12.65 -11.86
N LEU A 250 40.76 -13.74 -11.95
CA LEU A 250 40.49 -14.98 -11.22
C LEU A 250 41.44 -15.13 -10.02
N CYS A 251 40.97 -15.87 -9.02
CA CYS A 251 41.77 -16.32 -7.90
C CYS A 251 41.95 -17.85 -8.02
N VAL A 252 43.20 -18.30 -8.06
CA VAL A 252 43.56 -19.70 -8.31
C VAL A 252 44.52 -20.20 -7.23
N THR A 253 44.44 -21.49 -6.88
CA THR A 253 45.34 -22.08 -5.88
C THR A 253 46.74 -22.36 -6.44
N HIS A 254 46.86 -22.58 -7.75
CA HIS A 254 48.12 -22.81 -8.45
C HIS A 254 48.15 -22.06 -9.78
N CYS A 255 49.34 -21.59 -10.17
CA CYS A 255 49.51 -20.95 -11.48
C CYS A 255 49.46 -22.00 -12.60
N PRO A 256 48.70 -21.76 -13.68
CA PRO A 256 48.66 -22.66 -14.83
C PRO A 256 49.96 -22.61 -15.63
N THR A 257 50.13 -23.56 -16.55
CA THR A 257 51.29 -23.63 -17.45
C THR A 257 51.56 -22.30 -18.15
N GLY A 258 52.83 -21.86 -18.16
CA GLY A 258 53.24 -20.55 -18.70
C GLY A 258 53.21 -19.40 -17.69
N TYR A 259 52.76 -19.66 -16.45
CA TYR A 259 52.79 -18.71 -15.35
C TYR A 259 53.53 -19.29 -14.15
N LYS A 260 54.18 -18.41 -13.37
CA LYS A 260 54.76 -18.76 -12.06
C LYS A 260 54.35 -17.76 -10.99
N ALA A 261 54.40 -18.19 -9.74
CA ALA A 261 54.29 -17.32 -8.57
C ALA A 261 55.69 -17.04 -8.01
N PRO A 262 56.29 -15.86 -8.28
CA PRO A 262 57.52 -15.43 -7.62
C PRO A 262 57.41 -15.52 -6.10
N SER A 263 58.53 -15.85 -5.44
CA SER A 263 58.59 -15.91 -3.98
C SER A 263 58.07 -14.60 -3.36
N GLN A 264 57.11 -14.71 -2.43
CA GLN A 264 56.40 -13.60 -1.77
C GLN A 264 55.44 -12.77 -2.64
N SER A 265 55.10 -13.20 -3.85
CA SER A 265 54.09 -12.51 -4.67
C SER A 265 52.74 -13.26 -4.65
N PRO A 266 51.63 -12.62 -4.24
CA PRO A 266 50.31 -13.24 -4.26
C PRO A 266 49.66 -13.19 -5.66
N LYS A 267 50.46 -13.25 -6.73
CA LYS A 267 49.99 -13.11 -8.13
C LYS A 267 50.77 -14.05 -9.05
N CYS A 268 50.07 -14.60 -10.04
CA CYS A 268 50.68 -15.34 -11.14
C CYS A 268 51.18 -14.36 -12.20
N VAL A 269 52.47 -14.46 -12.55
CA VAL A 269 53.08 -13.67 -13.63
C VAL A 269 53.47 -14.59 -14.78
N VAL A 270 53.36 -14.09 -16.01
CA VAL A 270 53.77 -14.82 -17.20
C VAL A 270 55.27 -15.11 -17.11
N CYS A 271 55.67 -16.33 -17.45
CA CYS A 271 57.08 -16.65 -17.62
C CYS A 271 57.58 -16.01 -18.92
N VAL A 272 58.38 -14.96 -18.78
CA VAL A 272 59.09 -14.31 -19.89
C VAL A 272 60.56 -14.63 -19.78
N ASP A 273 61.12 -15.14 -20.87
CA ASP A 273 62.54 -15.36 -21.04
C ASP A 273 63.08 -14.21 -21.91
N THR A 274 63.83 -13.29 -21.32
CA THR A 274 64.35 -12.10 -22.02
C THR A 274 65.49 -12.43 -22.98
N GLN A 275 65.90 -13.70 -23.11
CA GLN A 275 67.08 -14.07 -23.89
C GLN A 275 66.90 -15.21 -24.91
N SER A 276 65.79 -15.96 -24.95
CA SER A 276 65.80 -17.21 -25.74
C SER A 276 64.53 -17.67 -26.47
N LEU A 277 63.45 -16.89 -26.55
CA LEU A 277 62.20 -17.28 -27.27
C LEU A 277 61.57 -18.63 -26.84
N LEU A 278 61.98 -19.16 -25.68
CA LEU A 278 61.42 -20.36 -25.04
C LEU A 278 60.72 -19.97 -23.72
N MET A 279 59.67 -20.70 -23.33
CA MET A 279 59.01 -20.52 -22.04
C MET A 279 59.85 -21.17 -20.93
N SER A 280 60.56 -20.35 -20.14
CA SER A 280 61.29 -20.85 -18.96
C SER A 280 60.57 -20.48 -17.66
N CYS A 281 59.82 -21.45 -17.14
CA CYS A 281 59.53 -21.61 -15.71
C CYS A 281 60.28 -22.88 -15.26
#